data_AF-A0A0F2P9V0-F1
#
_entry.id   AF-A0A0F2P9V0-F1
#
_cell.length_a   1.000
_cell.length_b   1.000
_cell.length_c   1.000
_cell.angle_alpha   90.00
_cell.angle_beta   90.00
_cell.angle_gamma   90.00
#
_symmetry.space_group_name_H-M   'P 1'
#
loop_
_entity.id
_entity.type
_entity.pdbx_description
1 polymer ?
#
loop_
_entity_poly.entity_id
_entity_poly.type
_entity_poly.pdbx_seq_one_letter_code
_entity_poly.pdbx_strand_id
1 'polypeptide(L)' 'MSQTSKQADSASGGRKAPRSFEALRNHVAASQASLPKRLAQAAHYALAHPDEIALGTAASLADAAAVQP' A
#
# COMPACT_ATOMS: atom_id res chain seq x y z
N MET A 1 5.94 33.76 -19.83
CA MET A 1 4.62 33.42 -19.26
C MET A 1 4.51 31.90 -19.33
N SER A 2 5.00 31.21 -18.29
CA SER A 2 4.17 30.53 -17.27
C SER A 2 3.45 29.32 -17.91
N GLN A 3 3.83 28.07 -17.64
CA GLN A 3 3.80 27.45 -16.32
C GLN A 3 4.95 26.45 -16.11
N THR A 4 5.77 26.74 -15.11
CA THR A 4 6.36 25.72 -14.24
C THR A 4 5.24 25.22 -13.32
N SER A 5 5.01 23.92 -13.25
CA SER A 5 4.40 23.28 -12.07
C SER A 5 4.60 21.76 -12.08
N LYS A 6 5.58 21.36 -11.28
CA LYS A 6 5.53 20.20 -10.38
C LYS A 6 5.85 18.83 -10.97
N GLN A 7 7.13 18.68 -11.26
CA GLN A 7 7.83 17.42 -11.12
C GLN A 7 7.93 17.07 -9.63
N ALA A 8 7.18 16.06 -9.16
CA ALA A 8 7.41 15.40 -7.87
C ALA A 8 6.64 14.06 -7.79
N ASP A 9 7.11 13.05 -8.52
CA ASP A 9 6.95 11.64 -8.12
C ASP A 9 8.12 10.82 -8.70
N SER A 10 9.34 11.25 -8.37
CA SER A 10 10.57 10.53 -8.71
C SER A 10 11.08 9.84 -7.45
N ALA A 11 10.29 8.91 -6.90
CA ALA A 11 10.71 8.01 -5.82
C ALA A 11 9.86 6.73 -5.75
N SER A 12 9.56 6.08 -6.88
CA SER A 12 9.18 4.66 -6.84
C SER A 12 9.51 3.98 -8.16
N GLY A 13 10.40 2.99 -8.12
CA GLY A 13 10.83 2.25 -9.29
C GLY A 13 9.66 1.50 -9.94
N GLY A 14 9.06 2.11 -10.96
CA GLY A 14 8.60 1.48 -12.21
C GLY A 14 7.64 0.29 -12.17
N ARG A 15 7.07 -0.10 -11.03
CA ARG A 15 6.05 -1.15 -10.98
C ARG A 15 4.68 -0.51 -11.03
N LYS A 16 4.05 -0.59 -12.20
CA LYS A 16 2.67 -0.15 -12.47
C LYS A 16 1.78 -0.56 -11.29
N ALA A 17 1.13 0.42 -10.67
CA ALA A 17 0.23 0.14 -9.55
C ALA A 17 -0.84 -0.88 -9.98
N PRO A 18 -1.14 -1.90 -9.15
CA PRO A 18 -2.14 -2.91 -9.47
C PRO A 18 -3.51 -2.24 -9.68
N ARG A 19 -4.20 -2.65 -10.75
CA ARG A 19 -5.52 -2.10 -11.13
C ARG A 19 -6.71 -2.96 -10.71
N SER A 20 -6.43 -4.10 -10.09
CA SER A 20 -7.43 -5.02 -9.55
C SER A 20 -6.94 -5.55 -8.20
N PHE A 21 -7.88 -5.95 -7.35
CA PHE A 21 -7.56 -6.57 -6.07
C PHE A 21 -6.73 -7.84 -6.24
N GLU A 22 -7.03 -8.64 -7.27
CA GLU A 22 -6.24 -9.84 -7.60
C GLU A 22 -4.78 -9.49 -7.95
N ALA A 23 -4.56 -8.46 -8.78
CA ALA A 23 -3.22 -8.00 -9.10
C ALA A 23 -2.48 -7.46 -7.85
N LEU A 24 -3.20 -6.78 -6.95
CA LEU A 24 -2.65 -6.32 -5.67
C LEU A 24 -2.24 -7.51 -4.79
N ARG A 25 -3.11 -8.51 -4.65
CA ARG A 25 -2.82 -9.73 -3.87
C ARG A 25 -1.59 -10.45 -4.38
N ASN A 26 -1.48 -10.63 -5.69
CA ASN A 26 -0.33 -11.29 -6.31
C ASN A 26 0.95 -10.47 -6.09
N HIS A 27 0.88 -9.15 -6.18
CA HIS A 27 2.01 -8.27 -5.95
C HIS A 27 2.50 -8.28 -4.49
N VAL A 28 1.57 -8.24 -3.55
CA VAL A 28 1.84 -8.31 -2.11
C VAL A 28 2.42 -9.68 -1.76
N ALA A 29 1.84 -10.77 -2.25
CA ALA A 29 2.34 -12.13 -2.03
C ALA A 29 3.77 -12.31 -2.56
N ALA A 30 4.07 -11.79 -3.75
CA ALA A 30 5.41 -11.85 -4.34
C ALA A 30 6.46 -11.05 -3.54
N SER A 31 6.04 -10.00 -2.84
CA SER A 31 6.92 -9.17 -2.01
C SER A 31 6.97 -9.65 -0.55
N GLN A 32 6.02 -10.48 -0.11
CA GLN A 32 5.82 -10.83 1.29
C GLN A 32 7.05 -11.50 1.93
N ALA A 33 7.78 -12.31 1.16
CA ALA A 33 8.98 -13.00 1.63
C ALA A 33 10.14 -12.04 1.96
N SER A 34 10.16 -10.82 1.41
CA SER A 34 11.19 -9.82 1.71
C SER A 34 10.69 -8.69 2.61
N LEU A 35 9.42 -8.71 3.02
CA LEU A 35 8.85 -7.68 3.88
C LEU A 35 9.32 -7.85 5.34
N PRO A 36 9.77 -6.77 6.00
CA PRO A 36 9.96 -6.80 7.44
C PRO A 36 8.62 -7.01 8.15
N LYS A 37 8.65 -7.66 9.32
CA LYS A 37 7.46 -8.14 10.07
C LYS A 37 6.31 -7.14 10.13
N ARG A 38 6.60 -5.86 10.40
CA ARG A 38 5.61 -4.78 10.47
C ARG A 38 4.86 -4.56 9.16
N LEU A 39 5.56 -4.54 8.03
CA LEU A 39 4.93 -4.36 6.72
C LEU A 39 4.22 -5.63 6.25
N ALA A 40 4.75 -6.82 6.59
CA ALA A 40 4.07 -8.08 6.33
C ALA A 40 2.72 -8.16 7.07
N GLN A 41 2.66 -7.64 8.30
CA GLN A 41 1.45 -7.58 9.10
C GLN A 41 0.41 -6.60 8.52
N ALA A 42 0.85 -5.40 8.13
CA ALA A 42 -0.02 -4.45 7.43
C ALA A 42 -0.57 -5.02 6.10
N ALA A 43 0.31 -5.65 5.32
CA ALA A 43 -0.06 -6.31 4.08
C ALA A 43 -1.06 -7.46 4.27
N HIS A 44 -0.89 -8.24 5.34
CA HIS A 44 -1.83 -9.31 5.68
C HIS A 44 -3.20 -8.75 6.07
N TYR A 45 -3.24 -7.75 6.94
CA TYR A 45 -4.47 -7.08 7.35
C TYR A 45 -5.23 -6.52 6.13
N ALA A 46 -4.51 -5.86 5.22
CA ALA A 46 -5.12 -5.26 4.03
C ALA A 46 -5.77 -6.29 3.08
N LEU A 47 -5.22 -7.51 3.00
CA LEU A 47 -5.81 -8.59 2.20
C LEU A 47 -6.97 -9.30 2.91
N ALA A 48 -6.99 -9.29 4.24
CA ALA A 48 -8.05 -9.89 5.05
C ALA A 48 -9.28 -8.97 5.20
N HIS A 49 -9.08 -7.65 5.16
CA HIS A 49 -10.12 -6.65 5.39
C HIS A 49 -10.22 -5.63 4.23
N PRO A 50 -10.62 -6.05 3.02
CA PRO A 50 -10.63 -5.17 1.84
C PRO A 50 -11.59 -3.97 1.95
N ASP A 51 -12.74 -4.13 2.60
CA ASP A 51 -13.71 -3.04 2.82
C ASP A 51 -13.16 -1.97 3.77
N GLU A 52 -12.52 -2.39 4.85
CA GLU A 52 -11.88 -1.45 5.79
C GLU A 52 -10.79 -0.63 5.10
N ILE A 53 -10.02 -1.26 4.20
CA ILE A 53 -9.00 -0.56 3.39
C ILE A 53 -9.64 0.42 2.39
N ALA A 54 -10.81 0.10 1.86
CA ALA A 54 -11.50 0.95 0.90
C ALA A 54 -12.17 2.18 1.54
N LEU A 55 -12.58 2.07 2.81
CA LEU A 55 -13.41 3.08 3.50
C LEU A 55 -12.68 3.78 4.66
N GLY A 56 -11.65 3.14 5.23
CA GLY A 56 -10.94 3.59 6.41
C GLY A 56 -9.89 4.67 6.14
N THR A 57 -9.45 5.32 7.21
CA THR A 57 -8.32 6.28 7.15
C THR A 57 -7.00 5.56 7.40
N ALA A 58 -5.89 6.11 6.88
CA ALA A 58 -4.56 5.54 7.12
C ALA A 58 -4.24 5.35 8.62
N ALA A 59 -4.71 6.27 9.48
CA ALA A 59 -4.51 6.19 10.92
C ALA A 59 -5.30 5.03 11.56
N SER A 60 -6.59 4.90 11.22
CA SER A 60 -7.44 3.81 11.72
C SER A 60 -6.96 2.44 11.26
N LEU A 61 -6.44 2.35 10.04
CA LEU A 61 -5.90 1.12 9.47
C LEU A 61 -4.57 0.69 10.10
N ALA A 62 -3.69 1.64 10.42
CA ALA A 62 -2.44 1.36 11.12
C ALA A 62 -2.70 0.79 12.53
N ASP A 63 -3.65 1.40 13.25
CA ASP A 63 -4.09 0.94 14.57
C ASP A 63 -4.70 -0.47 14.50
N ALA A 64 -5.63 -0.71 13.57
CA ALA A 64 -6.29 -2.00 13.41
C ALA A 64 -5.34 -3.12 12.94
N ALA A 65 -4.33 -2.79 12.14
CA ALA A 65 -3.29 -3.72 11.76
C ALA A 65 -2.23 -3.94 12.88
N ALA A 66 -2.38 -3.28 14.03
CA ALA A 66 -1.47 -3.28 15.17
C ALA A 66 -0.02 -2.90 14.76
N VAL A 67 0.10 -1.90 13.89
CA VAL A 67 1.38 -1.37 13.40
C VAL A 67 1.42 0.11 13.73
N GLN A 68 2.38 0.56 14.54
CA GLN A 68 2.46 1.98 14.91
C GLN A 68 2.62 2.89 13.66
N PRO A 69 2.05 4.10 13.66
CA PRO A 69 2.16 5.04 12.53
C PRO A 69 3.61 5.54 12.29
#